data_AF-A0A9E1IFW7-F1
#
_entry.id   AF-A0A9E1IFW7-F1
#
_cell.length_a   1.000
_cell.length_b   1.000
_cell.length_c   1.000
_cell.angle_alpha   90.00
_cell.angle_beta   90.00
_cell.angle_gamma   90.00
#
_symmetry.space_group_name_H-M   'P 1'
#
loop_
_entity.id
_entity.type
_entity.pdbx_description
1 polymer ?
#
loop_
_entity_poly.entity_id
_entity_poly.type
_entity_poly.pdbx_seq_one_letter_code
_entity_poly.pdbx_strand_id
1 'polypeptide(L)'
;MELFNEEQQAFVQNWRPPHALPTRSGDPVHEGRQKLDELRRSRHPRGGPLSEHVLDPASYSIIADLAGKPATSDMEDAETVATGGTGDFPIKERDEMRHQVRRLRTEINNWNLINGLHLTGEQIGQITSIYQEAVAELPHPQTVLALPVRGGAAPPPIPRYKLNQVEGEVEEVLTKAQRRVIDTYSPCLIPPMNLKDPVRVGQADDTGKLEMWLDRARAIPEFGHWRFVSHALERESEHFGPLSEAEGEARRGLLLKTIEEVQAMDDATFELEKADIAARIGRKNMEIPLRNDVVAMGRERGHPGLVAKFMVNDQFVEQLAQRGRQLATGEVMPKVDPSRGPRAENCDKNCAVDD
;
A
#
# COMPACT_ATOMS: atom_id res chain seq x y z
N MET A 1 32.30 30.10 -17.98
CA MET A 1 30.92 29.91 -18.47
C MET A 1 30.99 29.58 -19.96
N GLU A 2 31.44 28.37 -20.30
CA GLU A 2 31.19 27.83 -21.63
C GLU A 2 29.78 27.25 -21.59
N LEU A 3 28.84 28.01 -22.14
CA LEU A 3 27.47 27.59 -22.32
C LEU A 3 27.48 26.29 -23.14
N PHE A 4 26.71 25.29 -22.69
CA PHE A 4 26.46 24.00 -23.36
C PHE A 4 26.76 24.02 -24.85
N ASN A 5 27.60 23.10 -25.32
CA ASN A 5 27.93 23.02 -26.74
C ASN A 5 26.66 22.73 -27.57
N GLU A 6 26.70 23.06 -28.86
CA GLU A 6 25.53 22.93 -29.76
C GLU A 6 24.93 21.51 -29.74
N GLU A 7 25.76 20.48 -29.55
CA GLU A 7 25.31 19.08 -29.44
C GLU A 7 24.50 18.81 -28.17
N GLN A 8 24.90 19.35 -27.02
CA GLN A 8 24.16 19.22 -25.77
C GLN A 8 22.85 20.01 -25.81
N GLN A 9 22.85 21.20 -26.43
CA GLN A 9 21.62 21.95 -26.65
C GLN A 9 20.68 21.20 -27.59
N ALA A 10 21.20 20.60 -28.66
CA ALA A 10 20.43 19.76 -29.58
C ALA A 10 19.91 18.48 -28.90
N PHE A 11 20.68 17.88 -27.99
CA PHE A 11 20.22 16.73 -27.20
C PHE A 11 19.07 17.12 -26.28
N VAL A 12 19.18 18.21 -25.53
CA VAL A 12 18.08 18.67 -24.65
C VAL A 12 16.84 19.07 -25.46
N GLN A 13 17.01 19.70 -26.62
CA GLN A 13 15.90 20.08 -27.51
C GLN A 13 15.24 18.87 -28.19
N ASN A 14 15.99 17.80 -28.46
CA ASN A 14 15.49 16.59 -29.14
C ASN A 14 15.22 15.42 -28.19
N TRP A 15 15.57 15.52 -26.91
CA TRP A 15 15.31 14.49 -25.92
C TRP A 15 13.80 14.37 -25.74
N ARG A 16 13.26 13.30 -26.32
CA ARG A 16 11.91 12.83 -26.02
C ARG A 16 12.05 11.71 -25.00
N PRO A 17 11.45 11.82 -23.80
CA PRO A 17 11.46 10.72 -22.85
C PRO A 17 10.92 9.47 -23.56
N PRO A 18 11.55 8.29 -23.37
CA PRO A 18 11.15 7.06 -24.05
C PRO A 18 9.67 6.78 -23.77
N HIS A 19 8.86 7.03 -24.79
CA HIS A 19 7.42 6.81 -24.87
C HIS A 19 6.67 6.99 -23.55
N ALA A 20 6.50 8.25 -23.11
CA ALA A 20 5.24 8.60 -22.48
C ALA A 20 4.15 8.29 -23.52
N LEU A 21 3.48 7.14 -23.39
CA LEU A 21 2.29 6.83 -24.16
C LEU A 21 1.41 8.09 -24.10
N PRO A 22 0.93 8.63 -25.23
CA PRO A 22 0.11 9.83 -25.19
C PRO A 22 -1.03 9.54 -24.24
N THR A 23 -1.03 10.24 -23.10
CA THR A 23 -2.13 10.22 -22.15
C THR A 23 -3.28 10.81 -22.93
N ARG A 24 -4.14 9.95 -23.50
CA ARG A 24 -5.40 10.40 -24.09
C ARG A 24 -6.13 11.06 -22.93
N SER A 25 -6.20 12.40 -22.95
CA SER A 25 -7.13 13.13 -22.11
C SER A 25 -8.52 12.51 -22.33
N GLY A 26 -9.22 12.19 -21.24
CA GLY A 26 -10.50 11.47 -21.29
C GLY A 26 -10.42 9.95 -21.11
N ASP A 27 -9.25 9.34 -20.84
CA ASP A 27 -9.21 7.94 -20.42
C ASP A 27 -9.66 7.82 -18.93
N PRO A 28 -10.81 7.20 -18.64
CA PRO A 28 -11.35 7.13 -17.27
C PRO A 28 -10.47 6.32 -16.31
N VAL A 29 -9.70 5.33 -16.79
CA VAL A 29 -8.73 4.60 -15.94
C VAL A 29 -7.58 5.51 -15.56
N HIS A 30 -7.10 6.32 -16.51
CA HIS A 30 -6.02 7.27 -16.26
C HIS A 30 -6.47 8.35 -15.29
N GLU A 31 -7.66 8.92 -15.49
CA GLU A 31 -8.26 9.91 -14.59
C GLU A 31 -8.48 9.35 -13.18
N GLY A 32 -9.00 8.12 -13.07
CA GLY A 32 -9.16 7.44 -11.78
C GLY A 32 -7.83 7.23 -11.06
N ARG A 33 -6.77 6.85 -11.79
CA ARG A 33 -5.40 6.74 -11.24
C ARG A 33 -4.84 8.09 -10.82
N GLN A 34 -5.02 9.14 -11.62
CA GLN A 34 -4.58 10.48 -11.26
C GLN A 34 -5.26 10.97 -9.96
N LYS A 35 -6.58 10.80 -9.85
CA LYS A 35 -7.33 11.13 -8.62
C LYS A 35 -6.84 10.33 -7.41
N LEU A 36 -6.58 9.04 -7.59
CA LEU A 36 -6.04 8.18 -6.53
C LEU A 36 -4.64 8.64 -6.09
N ASP A 37 -3.78 9.03 -7.05
CA ASP A 37 -2.43 9.51 -6.78
C ASP A 37 -2.43 10.92 -6.17
N GLU A 38 -3.38 11.78 -6.54
CA GLU A 38 -3.62 13.07 -5.87
C GLU A 38 -4.05 12.87 -4.41
N LEU A 39 -5.01 11.97 -4.17
CA LEU A 39 -5.46 11.63 -2.81
C LEU A 39 -4.31 11.07 -1.95
N ARG A 40 -3.43 10.25 -2.54
CA ARG A 40 -2.25 9.73 -1.85
C ARG A 40 -1.21 10.78 -1.57
N ARG A 41 -0.93 11.65 -2.55
CA ARG A 41 0.01 12.79 -2.39
C ARG A 41 -0.48 13.78 -1.34
N SER A 42 -1.78 13.99 -1.23
CA SER A 42 -2.36 14.90 -0.23
C SER A 42 -2.25 14.33 1.20
N ARG A 43 -2.34 13.02 1.38
CA ARG A 43 -2.13 12.32 2.67
C ARG A 43 -0.66 12.16 3.04
N HIS A 44 0.18 11.91 2.04
CA HIS A 44 1.61 11.70 2.19
C HIS A 44 2.32 12.56 1.16
N PRO A 45 2.60 13.84 1.49
CA PRO A 45 3.33 14.74 0.60
C PRO A 45 4.68 14.10 0.32
N ARG A 46 4.82 13.54 -0.89
CA ARG A 46 6.13 13.17 -1.42
C ARG A 46 6.67 14.35 -2.18
N GLY A 47 7.98 14.50 -2.16
CA GLY A 47 8.63 15.33 -3.15
C GLY A 47 8.13 14.93 -4.55
N GLY A 48 7.82 15.91 -5.40
CA GLY A 48 7.60 15.63 -6.82
C GLY A 48 8.83 14.96 -7.47
N PRO A 49 8.72 14.46 -8.71
CA PRO A 49 9.82 13.82 -9.41
C PRO A 49 11.08 14.69 -9.44
N LEU A 50 10.89 16.01 -9.58
CA LEU A 50 11.99 16.96 -9.53
C LEU A 50 12.71 16.91 -8.18
N SER A 51 12.01 16.96 -7.05
CA SER A 51 12.67 16.84 -5.74
C SER A 51 13.22 15.44 -5.47
N GLU A 52 12.60 14.37 -5.98
CA GLU A 52 13.18 13.03 -5.86
C GLU A 52 14.53 12.93 -6.57
N HIS A 53 14.73 13.66 -7.69
CA HIS A 53 16.00 13.65 -8.41
C HIS A 53 16.97 14.77 -7.99
N VAL A 54 16.47 15.99 -7.77
CA VAL A 54 17.26 17.19 -7.44
C VAL A 54 17.71 17.19 -5.98
N LEU A 55 16.92 16.59 -5.08
CA LEU A 55 17.30 16.43 -3.67
C LEU A 55 17.86 15.04 -3.38
N ASP A 56 18.06 14.21 -4.41
CA ASP A 56 18.84 12.98 -4.25
C ASP A 56 20.29 13.38 -3.98
N PRO A 57 20.90 12.92 -2.87
CA PRO A 57 22.28 13.27 -2.61
C PRO A 57 23.26 12.79 -3.68
N ALA A 58 22.91 11.77 -4.46
CA ALA A 58 23.71 11.31 -5.60
C ALA A 58 23.70 12.29 -6.79
N SER A 59 22.83 13.30 -6.79
CA SER A 59 22.77 14.32 -7.85
C SER A 59 23.51 15.60 -7.48
N TYR A 60 24.04 15.71 -6.25
CA TYR A 60 24.63 16.96 -5.74
C TYR A 60 25.92 17.37 -6.46
N SER A 61 26.82 16.42 -6.74
CA SER A 61 28.03 16.69 -7.55
C SER A 61 27.67 17.24 -8.93
N ILE A 62 26.71 16.61 -9.60
CA ILE A 62 26.22 17.03 -10.92
C ILE A 62 25.63 18.45 -10.86
N ILE A 63 24.84 18.76 -9.83
CA ILE A 63 24.24 20.09 -9.67
C ILE A 63 25.31 21.15 -9.38
N ALA A 64 26.31 20.83 -8.55
CA ALA A 64 27.42 21.72 -8.23
C ALA A 64 28.24 22.06 -9.48
N ASP A 65 28.59 21.04 -10.27
CA ASP A 65 29.29 21.17 -11.55
C ASP A 65 28.49 22.03 -12.54
N LEU A 66 27.20 21.76 -12.70
CA LEU A 66 26.30 22.56 -13.55
C LEU A 66 26.18 24.02 -13.09
N ALA A 67 26.26 24.27 -11.79
CA ALA A 67 26.25 25.62 -11.22
C ALA A 67 27.60 26.33 -11.31
N GLY A 68 28.66 25.64 -11.76
CA GLY A 68 30.03 26.16 -11.76
C GLY A 68 30.56 26.45 -10.36
N LYS A 69 30.07 25.72 -9.35
CA LYS A 69 30.49 25.84 -7.95
C LYS A 69 31.09 24.52 -7.50
N PRO A 70 32.18 24.51 -6.72
CA PRO A 70 32.65 23.27 -6.11
C PRO A 70 31.59 22.73 -5.14
N ALA A 71 31.45 21.41 -5.07
CA ALA A 71 30.68 20.76 -4.03
C ALA A 71 31.26 21.13 -2.66
N THR A 72 30.41 21.38 -1.66
CA THR A 72 30.88 21.55 -0.28
C THR A 72 31.23 20.18 0.30
N SER A 73 32.10 20.11 1.30
CA SER A 73 32.42 18.85 2.01
C SER A 73 31.16 18.10 2.46
N ASP A 74 30.16 18.83 2.98
CA ASP A 74 28.89 18.24 3.42
C ASP A 74 28.10 17.57 2.28
N MET A 75 28.27 18.06 1.04
CA MET A 75 27.62 17.48 -0.15
C MET A 75 28.36 16.23 -0.60
N GLU A 76 29.69 16.22 -0.56
CA GLU A 76 30.52 15.05 -0.88
C GLU A 76 30.31 13.92 0.14
N ASP A 77 30.19 14.26 1.43
CA ASP A 77 29.86 13.30 2.49
C ASP A 77 28.45 12.72 2.29
N ALA A 78 27.47 13.57 1.96
CA ALA A 78 26.10 13.12 1.70
C ALA A 78 26.02 12.21 0.46
N GLU A 79 26.75 12.53 -0.61
CA GLU A 79 26.85 11.70 -1.81
C GLU A 79 27.53 10.36 -1.51
N THR A 80 28.62 10.38 -0.73
CA THR A 80 29.34 9.16 -0.30
C THR A 80 28.42 8.25 0.51
N VAL A 81 27.68 8.81 1.48
CA VAL A 81 26.70 8.05 2.28
C VAL A 81 25.55 7.53 1.43
N ALA A 82 25.07 8.30 0.45
CA ALA A 82 23.96 7.91 -0.40
C ALA A 82 24.32 6.80 -1.39
N THR A 83 25.53 6.86 -1.96
CA THR A 83 26.02 5.97 -3.03
C THR A 83 26.82 4.77 -2.51
N GLY A 84 27.58 4.93 -1.43
CA GLY A 84 28.42 3.89 -0.83
C GLY A 84 27.91 3.34 0.51
N GLY A 85 27.09 4.11 1.23
CA GLY A 85 26.73 3.84 2.63
C GLY A 85 27.76 4.41 3.59
N THR A 86 27.65 4.06 4.88
CA THR A 86 28.67 4.39 5.89
C THR A 86 29.61 3.19 6.10
N GLY A 87 30.76 3.39 6.74
CA GLY A 87 31.66 2.30 7.13
C GLY A 87 30.94 1.24 7.98
N ASP A 88 30.08 1.69 8.89
CA ASP A 88 29.25 0.84 9.75
C ASP A 88 28.03 0.23 9.05
N PHE A 89 27.63 0.79 7.89
CA PHE A 89 26.42 0.38 7.21
C PHE A 89 26.52 0.55 5.68
N PRO A 90 27.18 -0.40 4.99
CA PRO A 90 27.37 -0.36 3.54
C PRO A 90 26.05 -0.38 2.76
N ILE A 91 25.99 0.29 1.61
CA ILE A 91 24.78 0.37 0.78
C ILE A 91 24.22 -1.00 0.39
N LYS A 92 25.11 -1.95 0.12
CA LYS A 92 24.76 -3.33 -0.23
C LYS A 92 23.98 -4.00 0.90
N GLU A 93 24.43 -3.85 2.13
CA GLU A 93 23.76 -4.39 3.32
C GLU A 93 22.41 -3.71 3.54
N ARG A 94 22.34 -2.38 3.42
CA ARG A 94 21.08 -1.62 3.45
C ARG A 94 20.07 -2.16 2.43
N ASP A 95 20.51 -2.39 1.20
CA ASP A 95 19.64 -2.83 0.12
C ASP A 95 19.21 -4.30 0.31
N GLU A 96 20.10 -5.17 0.76
CA GLU A 96 19.77 -6.54 1.21
C GLU A 96 18.72 -6.53 2.33
N MET A 97 18.90 -5.71 3.37
CA MET A 97 17.93 -5.53 4.45
C MET A 97 16.60 -4.97 3.93
N ARG A 98 16.60 -3.98 3.03
CA ARG A 98 15.39 -3.46 2.39
C ARG A 98 14.65 -4.56 1.61
N HIS A 99 15.37 -5.40 0.88
CA HIS A 99 14.79 -6.56 0.20
C HIS A 99 14.20 -7.56 1.20
N GLN A 100 14.91 -7.85 2.30
CA GLN A 100 14.41 -8.73 3.36
C GLN A 100 13.14 -8.18 4.02
N VAL A 101 13.10 -6.88 4.36
CA VAL A 101 11.92 -6.23 4.94
C VAL A 101 10.74 -6.25 3.96
N ARG A 102 10.96 -5.98 2.67
CA ARG A 102 9.90 -6.07 1.64
C ARG A 102 9.37 -7.50 1.50
N ARG A 103 10.25 -8.50 1.52
CA ARG A 103 9.88 -9.92 1.49
C ARG A 103 9.04 -10.30 2.72
N LEU A 104 9.53 -10.00 3.93
CA LEU A 104 8.82 -10.28 5.18
C LEU A 104 7.46 -9.58 5.22
N ARG A 105 7.39 -8.33 4.77
CA ARG A 105 6.11 -7.61 4.67
C ARG A 105 5.14 -8.30 3.73
N THR A 106 5.61 -8.79 2.59
CA THR A 106 4.77 -9.54 1.63
C THR A 106 4.28 -10.84 2.26
N GLU A 107 5.17 -11.59 2.89
CA GLU A 107 4.87 -12.83 3.60
C GLU A 107 3.85 -12.65 4.73
N ILE A 108 4.02 -11.64 5.59
CA ILE A 108 3.06 -11.33 6.65
C ILE A 108 1.70 -10.98 6.08
N ASN A 109 1.64 -10.16 5.03
CA ASN A 109 0.38 -9.78 4.40
C ASN A 109 -0.34 -10.99 3.80
N ASN A 110 0.39 -11.86 3.09
CA ASN A 110 -0.18 -13.07 2.52
C ASN A 110 -0.76 -13.98 3.62
N TRP A 111 -0.03 -14.20 4.72
CA TRP A 111 -0.55 -14.97 5.86
C TRP A 111 -1.81 -14.33 6.48
N ASN A 112 -1.83 -13.01 6.63
CA ASN A 112 -3.00 -12.29 7.13
C ASN A 112 -4.21 -12.51 6.22
N LEU A 113 -4.01 -12.44 4.89
CA LEU A 113 -5.07 -12.69 3.92
C LEU A 113 -5.54 -14.15 3.95
N ILE A 114 -4.62 -15.13 3.92
CA ILE A 114 -4.93 -16.56 3.99
C ILE A 114 -5.79 -16.87 5.23
N ASN A 115 -5.41 -16.33 6.39
CA ASN A 115 -6.14 -16.52 7.64
C ASN A 115 -7.53 -15.85 7.61
N GLY A 116 -7.64 -14.66 7.01
CA GLY A 116 -8.91 -13.95 6.88
C GLY A 116 -9.91 -14.59 5.93
N LEU A 117 -9.43 -15.31 4.92
CA LEU A 117 -10.30 -15.96 3.93
C LEU A 117 -10.96 -17.24 4.45
N HIS A 118 -10.44 -17.84 5.53
CA HIS A 118 -10.97 -19.09 6.11
C HIS A 118 -11.19 -20.18 5.04
N LEU A 119 -10.22 -20.38 4.15
CA LEU A 119 -10.30 -21.34 3.05
C LEU A 119 -10.36 -22.78 3.58
N THR A 120 -11.21 -23.61 2.97
CA THR A 120 -11.24 -25.05 3.26
C THR A 120 -10.03 -25.75 2.64
N GLY A 121 -9.69 -26.95 3.12
CA GLY A 121 -8.63 -27.76 2.51
C GLY A 121 -8.90 -28.07 1.02
N GLU A 122 -10.16 -28.25 0.65
CA GLU A 122 -10.59 -28.45 -0.74
C GLU A 122 -10.35 -27.20 -1.59
N GLN A 123 -10.78 -26.02 -1.12
CA GLN A 123 -10.54 -24.75 -1.81
C GLN A 123 -9.04 -24.49 -2.01
N ILE A 124 -8.22 -24.76 -0.99
CA ILE A 124 -6.77 -24.65 -1.08
C ILE A 124 -6.22 -25.54 -2.19
N GLY A 125 -6.62 -26.82 -2.20
CA GLY A 125 -6.20 -27.77 -3.23
C GLY A 125 -6.57 -27.32 -4.65
N GLN A 126 -7.81 -26.87 -4.84
CA GLN A 126 -8.30 -26.37 -6.13
C GLN A 126 -7.50 -25.15 -6.61
N ILE A 127 -7.32 -24.14 -5.75
CA ILE A 127 -6.56 -22.92 -6.09
C ILE A 127 -5.10 -23.25 -6.44
N THR A 128 -4.45 -24.14 -5.67
CA THR A 128 -3.09 -24.58 -5.97
C THR A 128 -3.01 -25.35 -7.30
N SER A 129 -3.99 -26.20 -7.62
CA SER A 129 -4.04 -26.93 -8.91
C SER A 129 -4.17 -25.97 -10.10
N ILE A 130 -5.15 -25.06 -10.04
CA ILE A 130 -5.38 -24.03 -11.05
C ILE A 130 -4.09 -23.26 -11.35
N TYR A 131 -3.38 -22.85 -10.29
CA TYR A 131 -2.12 -22.14 -10.44
C TYR A 131 -1.01 -23.00 -11.07
N GLN A 132 -0.85 -24.25 -10.61
CA GLN A 132 0.17 -25.17 -11.12
C GLN A 132 -0.06 -25.51 -12.59
N GLU A 133 -1.31 -25.76 -12.99
CA GLU A 133 -1.71 -25.95 -14.38
C GLU A 133 -1.36 -24.72 -15.20
N ALA A 134 -1.68 -23.52 -14.71
CA ALA A 134 -1.35 -22.28 -15.40
C ALA A 134 0.17 -22.09 -15.61
N VAL A 135 0.99 -22.44 -14.64
CA VAL A 135 2.46 -22.41 -14.76
C VAL A 135 2.97 -23.50 -15.70
N ALA A 136 2.36 -24.69 -15.69
CA ALA A 136 2.79 -25.82 -16.51
C ALA A 136 2.64 -25.58 -18.03
N GLU A 137 1.60 -24.86 -18.47
CA GLU A 137 1.46 -24.51 -19.89
C GLU A 137 2.33 -23.32 -20.33
N LEU A 138 3.09 -22.69 -19.42
CA LEU A 138 4.03 -21.65 -19.82
C LEU A 138 5.18 -22.28 -20.61
N PRO A 139 5.57 -21.69 -21.77
CA PRO A 139 6.70 -22.19 -22.53
C PRO A 139 7.93 -22.19 -21.62
N HIS A 140 8.51 -23.36 -21.41
CA HIS A 140 9.71 -23.48 -20.58
C HIS A 140 10.83 -22.64 -21.20
N PRO A 141 11.56 -21.83 -20.41
CA PRO A 141 12.57 -20.90 -20.92
C PRO A 141 13.74 -21.58 -21.67
N GLN A 142 13.80 -22.91 -21.72
CA GLN A 142 14.79 -23.65 -22.51
C GLN A 142 14.72 -23.38 -24.02
N THR A 143 13.62 -22.81 -24.54
CA THR A 143 13.49 -22.49 -25.97
C THR A 143 13.94 -21.07 -26.35
N VAL A 144 14.26 -20.21 -25.37
CA VAL A 144 14.69 -18.82 -25.61
C VAL A 144 16.17 -18.70 -25.20
N LEU A 145 17.07 -18.92 -26.16
CA LEU A 145 18.52 -18.66 -26.11
C LEU A 145 19.16 -18.68 -24.72
N ALA A 146 19.72 -19.84 -24.37
CA ALA A 146 20.43 -20.16 -23.14
C ALA A 146 21.43 -19.06 -22.69
N LEU A 147 20.96 -18.11 -21.90
CA LEU A 147 21.81 -17.33 -21.01
C LEU A 147 21.89 -18.08 -19.67
N PRO A 148 23.09 -18.47 -19.21
CA PRO A 148 23.24 -19.19 -17.96
C PRO A 148 22.92 -18.27 -16.78
N VAL A 149 21.70 -18.35 -16.26
CA VAL A 149 21.35 -17.73 -14.97
C VAL A 149 21.83 -18.66 -13.86
N ARG A 150 22.98 -18.34 -13.26
CA ARG A 150 23.47 -18.99 -12.04
C ARG A 150 22.67 -18.49 -10.85
N GLY A 151 21.79 -19.33 -10.34
CA GLY A 151 20.94 -19.06 -9.18
C GLY A 151 19.55 -19.59 -9.50
N GLY A 152 19.01 -20.49 -8.67
CA GLY A 152 17.72 -21.16 -8.92
C GLY A 152 16.66 -20.14 -9.35
N ALA A 153 16.37 -20.11 -10.64
CA ALA A 153 15.55 -19.07 -11.22
C ALA A 153 14.13 -19.23 -10.68
N ALA A 154 13.57 -18.15 -10.15
CA ALA A 154 12.14 -18.09 -9.88
C ALA A 154 11.37 -18.50 -11.16
N PRO A 155 10.26 -19.24 -11.03
CA PRO A 155 9.49 -19.62 -12.20
C PRO A 155 9.05 -18.36 -12.97
N PRO A 156 8.90 -18.46 -14.31
CA PRO A 156 8.53 -17.30 -15.10
C PRO A 156 7.16 -16.79 -14.66
N PRO A 157 6.97 -15.46 -14.57
CA PRO A 157 5.68 -14.90 -14.17
C PRO A 157 4.61 -15.27 -15.21
N ILE A 158 3.41 -15.60 -14.74
CA ILE A 158 2.26 -15.91 -15.61
C ILE A 158 1.96 -14.68 -16.51
N PRO A 159 1.89 -14.85 -17.84
CA PRO A 159 1.55 -13.78 -18.76
C PRO A 159 0.19 -13.14 -18.45
N ARG A 160 0.05 -11.84 -18.68
CA ARG A 160 -1.16 -11.07 -18.34
C ARG A 160 -2.46 -11.65 -18.89
N TYR A 161 -2.46 -12.12 -20.14
CA TYR A 161 -3.67 -12.69 -20.75
C TYR A 161 -4.16 -13.93 -19.99
N LYS A 162 -3.23 -14.72 -19.46
CA LYS A 162 -3.51 -15.94 -18.71
C LYS A 162 -3.91 -15.65 -17.26
N LEU A 163 -3.39 -14.57 -16.67
CA LEU A 163 -3.80 -14.13 -15.33
C LEU A 163 -5.31 -13.89 -15.22
N ASN A 164 -5.97 -13.35 -16.25
CA ASN A 164 -7.42 -13.13 -16.21
C ASN A 164 -8.22 -14.43 -16.21
N GLN A 165 -7.75 -15.43 -16.96
CA GLN A 165 -8.37 -16.75 -16.98
C GLN A 165 -8.23 -17.41 -15.60
N VAL A 166 -7.00 -17.46 -15.09
CA VAL A 166 -6.69 -18.02 -13.76
C VAL A 166 -7.47 -17.29 -12.67
N GLU A 167 -7.62 -15.97 -12.79
CA GLU A 167 -8.43 -15.18 -11.87
C GLU A 167 -9.90 -15.60 -11.86
N GLY A 168 -10.49 -15.80 -13.04
CA GLY A 168 -11.88 -16.28 -13.16
C GLY A 168 -12.07 -17.65 -12.53
N GLU A 169 -11.16 -18.59 -12.80
CA GLU A 169 -11.20 -19.94 -12.22
C GLU A 169 -11.06 -19.91 -10.69
N VAL A 170 -10.16 -19.06 -10.15
CA VAL A 170 -10.04 -18.87 -8.69
C VAL A 170 -11.29 -18.22 -8.10
N GLU A 171 -11.90 -17.24 -8.77
CA GLU A 171 -13.13 -16.59 -8.31
C GLU A 171 -14.33 -17.53 -8.19
N GLU A 172 -14.39 -18.58 -9.02
CA GLU A 172 -15.42 -19.62 -8.96
C GLU A 172 -15.26 -20.53 -7.73
N VAL A 173 -14.02 -20.75 -7.27
CA VAL A 173 -13.72 -21.49 -6.04
C VAL A 173 -14.11 -20.68 -4.79
N LEU A 174 -14.10 -19.34 -4.88
CA LEU A 174 -14.36 -18.45 -3.76
C LEU A 174 -15.85 -18.13 -3.55
N THR A 175 -16.26 -18.13 -2.28
CA THR A 175 -17.59 -17.64 -1.89
C THR A 175 -17.72 -16.13 -2.15
N LYS A 176 -18.97 -15.64 -2.24
CA LYS A 176 -19.23 -14.19 -2.35
C LYS A 176 -18.65 -13.40 -1.17
N ALA A 177 -18.66 -13.98 0.04
CA ALA A 177 -18.09 -13.35 1.22
C ALA A 177 -16.56 -13.24 1.13
N GLN A 178 -15.87 -14.31 0.72
CA GLN A 178 -14.42 -14.32 0.51
C GLN A 178 -13.98 -13.30 -0.56
N ARG A 179 -14.74 -13.17 -1.66
CA ARG A 179 -14.47 -12.14 -2.67
C ARG A 179 -14.55 -10.72 -2.10
N ARG A 180 -15.57 -10.43 -1.28
CA ARG A 180 -15.68 -9.13 -0.57
C ARG A 180 -14.50 -8.87 0.37
N VAL A 181 -13.98 -9.91 1.03
CA VAL A 181 -12.77 -9.79 1.86
C VAL A 181 -11.57 -9.34 1.01
N ILE A 182 -11.40 -9.90 -0.19
CA ILE A 182 -10.32 -9.53 -1.12
C ILE A 182 -10.51 -8.09 -1.64
N ASP A 183 -11.73 -7.72 -1.99
CA ASP A 183 -12.07 -6.39 -2.51
C ASP A 183 -11.74 -5.28 -1.50
N THR A 184 -11.95 -5.56 -0.22
CA THR A 184 -11.71 -4.63 0.90
C THR A 184 -10.33 -4.81 1.53
N TYR A 185 -9.55 -5.80 1.09
CA TYR A 185 -8.24 -6.09 1.67
C TYR A 185 -7.24 -4.95 1.41
N SER A 186 -6.62 -4.49 2.51
CA SER A 186 -5.55 -3.51 2.51
C SER A 186 -4.33 -4.08 3.23
N PRO A 187 -3.20 -4.31 2.54
CA PRO A 187 -1.98 -4.86 3.15
C PRO A 187 -1.43 -3.94 4.26
N CYS A 188 -1.53 -4.38 5.51
CA CYS A 188 -1.01 -3.67 6.67
C CYS A 188 0.00 -4.51 7.45
N LEU A 189 1.15 -3.91 7.79
CA LEU A 189 2.15 -4.56 8.64
C LEU A 189 1.80 -4.46 10.12
N ILE A 190 1.23 -3.33 10.51
CA ILE A 190 0.84 -3.04 11.89
C ILE A 190 -0.64 -3.41 12.00
N PRO A 191 -1.00 -4.43 12.79
CA PRO A 191 -2.40 -4.72 13.08
C PRO A 191 -3.01 -3.50 13.78
N PRO A 192 -4.27 -3.17 13.50
CA PRO A 192 -4.93 -2.03 14.11
C PRO A 192 -5.01 -2.23 15.63
N MET A 193 -4.90 -1.12 16.36
CA MET A 193 -4.59 -1.11 17.80
C MET A 193 -5.66 -1.75 18.70
N ASN A 194 -6.86 -2.05 18.19
CA ASN A 194 -7.94 -2.62 18.99
C ASN A 194 -7.96 -4.16 18.88
N LEU A 195 -7.21 -4.83 19.77
CA LEU A 195 -7.16 -6.30 19.86
C LEU A 195 -8.33 -6.92 20.63
N LYS A 196 -9.12 -6.10 21.35
CA LYS A 196 -10.26 -6.57 22.16
C LYS A 196 -11.43 -7.04 21.29
N ASP A 197 -11.52 -6.53 20.08
CA ASP A 197 -12.47 -6.99 19.06
C ASP A 197 -11.62 -7.23 17.81
N PRO A 198 -11.04 -8.43 17.61
CA PRO A 198 -10.10 -8.68 16.53
C PRO A 198 -10.86 -8.55 15.22
N VAL A 199 -10.85 -7.33 14.69
CA VAL A 199 -11.68 -6.99 13.56
C VAL A 199 -11.18 -7.82 12.37
N ARG A 200 -12.07 -8.68 11.88
CA ARG A 200 -11.85 -9.60 10.75
C ARG A 200 -11.35 -8.83 9.53
N VAL A 201 -10.64 -9.54 8.64
CA VAL A 201 -10.17 -8.97 7.37
C VAL A 201 -11.35 -8.33 6.63
N GLY A 202 -11.24 -7.02 6.35
CA GLY A 202 -12.36 -6.17 5.92
C GLY A 202 -12.93 -5.29 7.05
N GLN A 203 -12.06 -4.67 7.85
CA GLN A 203 -12.46 -4.00 9.07
C GLN A 203 -13.53 -2.92 8.86
N ALA A 204 -14.65 -3.08 9.57
CA ALA A 204 -15.71 -2.08 9.64
C ALA A 204 -15.16 -0.78 10.23
N ASP A 205 -15.70 0.35 9.79
CA ASP A 205 -15.35 1.68 10.28
C ASP A 205 -15.47 1.71 11.81
N ASP A 206 -14.35 1.86 12.53
CA ASP A 206 -14.33 2.08 13.99
C ASP A 206 -14.98 3.43 14.27
N THR A 207 -16.27 3.40 14.60
CA THR A 207 -17.06 4.58 14.95
C THR A 207 -16.70 5.13 16.32
N GLY A 208 -15.92 4.42 17.15
CA GLY A 208 -15.71 4.79 18.55
C GLY A 208 -15.15 6.20 18.75
N LYS A 209 -14.24 6.66 17.88
CA LYS A 209 -13.75 8.05 17.92
C LYS A 209 -14.82 9.08 17.60
N LEU A 210 -15.74 8.76 16.69
CA LEU A 210 -16.85 9.62 16.31
C LEU A 210 -17.95 9.59 17.37
N GLU A 211 -18.22 8.45 17.99
CA GLU A 211 -19.12 8.36 19.14
C GLU A 211 -18.63 9.22 20.30
N MET A 212 -17.34 9.14 20.65
CA MET A 212 -16.72 10.05 21.62
C MET A 212 -16.78 11.52 21.20
N TRP A 213 -16.77 11.80 19.90
CA TRP A 213 -16.93 13.16 19.38
C TRP A 213 -18.38 13.63 19.55
N LEU A 214 -19.38 12.77 19.32
CA LEU A 214 -20.80 13.05 19.53
C LEU A 214 -21.13 13.31 21.01
N ASP A 215 -20.55 12.53 21.93
CA ASP A 215 -20.69 12.76 23.37
C ASP A 215 -20.21 14.18 23.75
N ARG A 216 -19.06 14.59 23.21
CA ARG A 216 -18.52 15.94 23.41
C ARG A 216 -19.37 17.01 22.73
N ALA A 217 -19.88 16.74 21.54
CA ALA A 217 -20.76 17.65 20.82
C ALA A 217 -22.01 18.01 21.64
N ARG A 218 -22.63 17.02 22.31
CA ARG A 218 -23.80 17.26 23.17
C ARG A 218 -23.50 18.19 24.34
N ALA A 219 -22.29 18.11 24.89
CA ALA A 219 -21.88 18.90 26.06
C ALA A 219 -21.45 20.34 25.73
N ILE A 220 -21.23 20.69 24.46
CA ILE A 220 -20.68 22.00 24.07
C ILE A 220 -21.82 23.02 23.86
N PRO A 221 -21.74 24.22 24.44
CA PRO A 221 -22.71 25.27 24.20
C PRO A 221 -22.65 25.79 22.76
N GLU A 222 -23.77 26.32 22.24
CA GLU A 222 -23.94 26.75 20.84
C GLU A 222 -22.80 27.65 20.32
N PHE A 223 -22.37 28.63 21.11
CA PHE A 223 -21.28 29.54 20.72
C PHE A 223 -19.93 28.83 20.47
N GLY A 224 -19.76 27.61 20.97
CA GLY A 224 -18.56 26.79 20.80
C GLY A 224 -18.59 25.85 19.60
N HIS A 225 -19.76 25.62 18.97
CA HIS A 225 -19.94 24.64 17.90
C HIS A 225 -19.00 24.88 16.73
N TRP A 226 -18.87 26.13 16.28
CA TRP A 226 -18.00 26.49 15.16
C TRP A 226 -16.54 26.11 15.39
N ARG A 227 -16.01 26.40 16.58
CA ARG A 227 -14.61 26.08 16.93
C ARG A 227 -14.41 24.56 17.02
N PHE A 228 -15.38 23.86 17.59
CA PHE A 228 -15.35 22.41 17.73
C PHE A 228 -15.35 21.69 16.37
N VAL A 229 -16.24 22.11 15.46
CA VAL A 229 -16.30 21.58 14.09
C VAL A 229 -15.04 21.94 13.31
N SER A 230 -14.52 23.17 13.44
CA SER A 230 -13.30 23.58 12.74
C SER A 230 -12.10 22.71 13.13
N HIS A 231 -11.93 22.42 14.41
CA HIS A 231 -10.86 21.53 14.89
C HIS A 231 -11.07 20.07 14.44
N ALA A 232 -12.33 19.61 14.32
CA ALA A 232 -12.62 18.29 13.76
C ALA A 232 -12.22 18.22 12.28
N LEU A 233 -12.54 19.25 11.48
CA LEU A 233 -12.17 19.35 10.06
C LEU A 233 -10.65 19.43 9.86
N GLU A 234 -9.94 20.14 10.74
CA GLU A 234 -8.48 20.19 10.73
C GLU A 234 -7.88 18.80 10.96
N ARG A 235 -8.34 18.06 11.99
CA ARG A 235 -7.90 16.68 12.20
C ARG A 235 -8.28 15.73 11.07
N GLU A 236 -9.46 15.92 10.49
CA GLU A 236 -9.86 15.16 9.29
C GLU A 236 -8.96 15.46 8.10
N SER A 237 -8.50 16.71 7.93
CA SER A 237 -7.62 17.08 6.82
C SER A 237 -6.21 16.51 7.01
N GLU A 238 -5.71 16.44 8.25
CA GLU A 238 -4.45 15.77 8.59
C GLU A 238 -4.48 14.28 8.24
N HIS A 239 -5.58 13.58 8.53
CA HIS A 239 -5.67 12.14 8.33
C HIS A 239 -6.04 11.72 6.91
N PHE A 240 -6.95 12.46 6.27
CA PHE A 240 -7.55 12.05 5.00
C PHE A 240 -7.13 12.94 3.82
N GLY A 241 -6.41 14.02 4.08
CA GLY A 241 -6.02 15.04 3.13
C GLY A 241 -6.95 16.26 3.14
N PRO A 242 -6.47 17.43 2.67
CA PRO A 242 -7.25 18.66 2.56
C PRO A 242 -8.53 18.45 1.75
N LEU A 243 -9.59 19.10 2.19
CA LEU A 243 -10.85 19.20 1.47
C LEU A 243 -10.80 20.41 0.54
N SER A 244 -11.46 20.32 -0.62
CA SER A 244 -11.77 21.53 -1.38
C SER A 244 -12.67 22.46 -0.54
N GLU A 245 -12.70 23.75 -0.87
CA GLU A 245 -13.51 24.73 -0.13
C GLU A 245 -14.99 24.32 -0.07
N ALA A 246 -15.57 23.93 -1.20
CA ALA A 246 -16.95 23.46 -1.29
C ALA A 246 -17.20 22.17 -0.49
N GLU A 247 -16.28 21.19 -0.54
CA GLU A 247 -16.40 19.98 0.27
C GLU A 247 -16.26 20.29 1.77
N GLY A 248 -15.38 21.22 2.13
CA GLY A 248 -15.17 21.68 3.50
C GLY A 248 -16.41 22.36 4.08
N GLU A 249 -17.06 23.23 3.30
CA GLU A 249 -18.33 23.86 3.68
C GLU A 249 -19.46 22.84 3.84
N ALA A 250 -19.61 21.92 2.88
CA ALA A 250 -20.62 20.87 2.95
C ALA A 250 -20.39 19.96 4.18
N ARG A 251 -19.13 19.59 4.43
CA ARG A 251 -18.74 18.79 5.60
C ARG A 251 -19.01 19.52 6.90
N ARG A 252 -18.69 20.81 6.96
CA ARG A 252 -18.97 21.67 8.11
C ARG A 252 -20.47 21.75 8.41
N GLY A 253 -21.29 22.01 7.39
CA GLY A 253 -22.74 22.08 7.53
C GLY A 253 -23.35 20.76 8.02
N LEU A 254 -22.85 19.63 7.51
CA LEU A 254 -23.26 18.31 7.99
C LEU A 254 -22.94 18.10 9.48
N LEU A 255 -21.73 18.45 9.90
CA LEU A 255 -21.32 18.30 11.30
C LEU A 255 -22.13 19.21 12.21
N LEU A 256 -22.30 20.49 11.88
CA LEU A 256 -23.12 21.43 12.67
C LEU A 256 -24.56 20.94 12.83
N LYS A 257 -25.20 20.53 11.73
CA LYS A 257 -26.56 19.97 11.76
C LYS A 257 -26.63 18.73 12.65
N THR A 258 -25.60 17.89 12.62
CA THR A 258 -25.55 16.70 13.49
C THR A 258 -25.44 17.08 14.96
N ILE A 259 -24.68 18.12 15.31
CA ILE A 259 -24.59 18.62 16.70
C ILE A 259 -25.98 19.05 17.19
N GLU A 260 -26.70 19.84 16.41
CA GLU A 260 -28.06 20.28 16.72
C GLU A 260 -29.01 19.08 16.92
N GLU A 261 -28.94 18.10 16.01
CA GLU A 261 -29.73 16.87 16.06
C GLU A 261 -29.48 16.09 17.35
N VAL A 262 -28.21 15.82 17.70
CA VAL A 262 -27.88 15.05 18.91
C VAL A 262 -28.14 15.83 20.21
N GLN A 263 -28.06 17.16 20.20
CA GLN A 263 -28.42 17.98 21.35
C GLN A 263 -29.93 18.00 21.61
N ALA A 264 -30.75 17.84 20.57
CA ALA A 264 -32.20 17.77 20.70
C ALA A 264 -32.71 16.38 21.15
N MET A 265 -31.90 15.33 21.01
CA MET A 265 -32.24 13.97 21.46
C MET A 265 -32.19 13.84 22.99
N ASP A 266 -33.10 13.06 23.55
CA ASP A 266 -32.98 12.57 24.92
C ASP A 266 -31.85 11.53 25.03
N ASP A 267 -31.41 11.27 26.26
CA ASP A 267 -30.25 10.40 26.51
C ASP A 267 -30.47 8.94 26.08
N ALA A 268 -31.69 8.41 26.22
CA ALA A 268 -31.96 7.02 25.83
C ALA A 268 -31.95 6.87 24.31
N THR A 269 -32.60 7.79 23.59
CA THR A 269 -32.59 7.81 22.12
C THR A 269 -31.17 8.00 21.59
N PHE A 270 -30.42 8.94 22.17
CA PHE A 270 -29.04 9.19 21.75
C PHE A 270 -28.18 7.94 21.88
N GLU A 271 -28.18 7.25 23.04
CA GLU A 271 -27.36 6.04 23.21
C GLU A 271 -27.75 4.91 22.27
N LEU A 272 -29.02 4.82 21.87
CA LEU A 272 -29.49 3.83 20.88
C LEU A 272 -29.04 4.17 19.45
N GLU A 273 -29.07 5.44 19.06
CA GLU A 273 -28.77 5.88 17.68
C GLU A 273 -27.30 6.30 17.48
N LYS A 274 -26.51 6.44 18.54
CA LYS A 274 -25.15 6.99 18.51
C LYS A 274 -24.24 6.34 17.47
N ALA A 275 -24.24 5.00 17.40
CA ALA A 275 -23.42 4.25 16.46
C ALA A 275 -23.83 4.51 15.00
N ASP A 276 -25.14 4.57 14.72
CA ASP A 276 -25.67 4.84 13.38
C ASP A 276 -25.41 6.29 12.95
N ILE A 277 -25.53 7.25 13.87
CA ILE A 277 -25.18 8.65 13.63
C ILE A 277 -23.69 8.77 13.33
N ALA A 278 -22.84 8.11 14.11
CA ALA A 278 -21.39 8.10 13.92
C ALA A 278 -21.01 7.50 12.56
N ALA A 279 -21.62 6.37 12.17
CA ALA A 279 -21.42 5.77 10.85
C ALA A 279 -21.89 6.70 9.71
N ARG A 280 -23.03 7.38 9.89
CA ARG A 280 -23.59 8.34 8.92
C ARG A 280 -22.69 9.55 8.72
N ILE A 281 -22.11 10.09 9.79
CA ILE A 281 -21.19 11.22 9.71
C ILE A 281 -19.75 10.80 9.45
N GLY A 282 -19.39 9.52 9.47
CA GLY A 282 -18.04 9.08 9.17
C GLY A 282 -17.58 9.54 7.79
N ARG A 283 -16.36 10.09 7.70
CA ARG A 283 -15.78 10.42 6.39
C ARG A 283 -15.50 9.09 5.67
N LYS A 284 -16.23 8.83 4.59
CA LYS A 284 -16.00 7.65 3.75
C LYS A 284 -14.58 7.70 3.18
N ASN A 285 -13.82 6.62 3.36
CA ASN A 285 -12.50 6.52 2.76
C ASN A 285 -12.64 6.34 1.24
N MET A 286 -12.60 7.46 0.49
CA MET A 286 -12.74 7.48 -0.97
C MET A 286 -11.65 6.69 -1.71
N GLU A 287 -10.54 6.34 -1.03
CA GLU A 287 -9.47 5.57 -1.64
C GLU A 287 -9.95 4.18 -2.07
N ILE A 288 -10.77 3.52 -1.26
CA ILE A 288 -11.27 2.15 -1.53
C ILE A 288 -12.20 2.12 -2.76
N PRO A 289 -13.28 2.92 -2.83
CA PRO A 289 -14.14 2.92 -4.01
C PRO A 289 -13.38 3.36 -5.26
N LEU A 290 -12.54 4.40 -5.20
CA LEU A 290 -11.74 4.81 -6.36
C LEU A 290 -10.78 3.71 -6.82
N ARG A 291 -10.12 3.02 -5.89
CA ARG A 291 -9.27 1.86 -6.21
C ARG A 291 -10.09 0.76 -6.89
N ASN A 292 -11.27 0.46 -6.37
CA ASN A 292 -12.13 -0.58 -6.92
C ASN A 292 -12.66 -0.21 -8.31
N ASP A 293 -13.02 1.06 -8.54
CA ASP A 293 -13.42 1.57 -9.85
C ASP A 293 -12.28 1.47 -10.85
N VAL A 294 -11.05 1.88 -10.45
CA VAL A 294 -9.85 1.74 -11.30
C VAL A 294 -9.56 0.29 -11.65
N VAL A 295 -9.76 -0.63 -10.70
CA VAL A 295 -9.60 -2.07 -10.94
C VAL A 295 -10.70 -2.58 -11.87
N ALA A 296 -11.95 -2.22 -11.67
CA ALA A 296 -13.08 -2.63 -12.49
C ALA A 296 -12.93 -2.17 -13.94
N MET A 297 -12.63 -0.89 -14.16
CA MET A 297 -12.32 -0.34 -15.48
C MET A 297 -11.06 -0.99 -16.09
N GLY A 298 -10.10 -1.39 -15.25
CA GLY A 298 -8.95 -2.16 -15.67
C GLY A 298 -9.33 -3.55 -16.19
N ARG A 299 -10.20 -4.25 -15.48
CA ARG A 299 -10.72 -5.58 -15.87
C ARG A 299 -11.45 -5.55 -17.19
N GLU A 300 -12.26 -4.52 -17.45
CA GLU A 300 -12.93 -4.31 -18.74
C GLU A 300 -11.93 -4.22 -19.92
N ARG A 301 -10.67 -3.86 -19.64
CA ARG A 301 -9.57 -3.79 -20.62
C ARG A 301 -8.66 -5.02 -20.59
N GLY A 302 -9.04 -6.07 -19.88
CA GLY A 302 -8.25 -7.28 -19.73
C GLY A 302 -7.04 -7.12 -18.80
N HIS A 303 -7.07 -6.19 -17.86
CA HIS A 303 -6.12 -6.19 -16.75
C HIS A 303 -6.58 -7.13 -15.62
N PRO A 304 -5.66 -7.85 -14.98
CA PRO A 304 -6.00 -8.67 -13.82
C PRO A 304 -6.51 -7.79 -12.67
N GLY A 305 -7.48 -8.32 -11.93
CA GLY A 305 -8.02 -7.69 -10.74
C GLY A 305 -7.28 -8.03 -9.45
N LEU A 306 -7.99 -7.88 -8.34
CA LEU A 306 -7.42 -8.05 -7.00
C LEU A 306 -7.16 -9.51 -6.65
N VAL A 307 -7.97 -10.45 -7.15
CA VAL A 307 -7.77 -11.88 -6.91
C VAL A 307 -6.47 -12.33 -7.56
N ALA A 308 -6.24 -11.99 -8.83
CA ALA A 308 -4.96 -12.25 -9.48
C ALA A 308 -3.79 -11.57 -8.76
N LYS A 309 -3.96 -10.30 -8.38
CA LYS A 309 -2.92 -9.53 -7.69
C LYS A 309 -2.47 -10.16 -6.37
N PHE A 310 -3.42 -10.65 -5.56
CA PHE A 310 -3.11 -11.15 -4.22
C PHE A 310 -2.93 -12.65 -4.14
N MET A 311 -3.69 -13.43 -4.91
CA MET A 311 -3.74 -14.89 -4.78
C MET A 311 -2.94 -15.63 -5.85
N VAL A 312 -2.68 -15.00 -7.00
CA VAL A 312 -2.01 -15.63 -8.16
C VAL A 312 -0.57 -15.14 -8.26
N ASN A 313 0.17 -15.24 -7.15
CA ASN A 313 1.62 -15.04 -7.11
C ASN A 313 2.29 -16.23 -6.44
N ASP A 314 3.54 -16.53 -6.83
CA ASP A 314 4.25 -17.75 -6.40
C ASP A 314 4.30 -17.88 -4.87
N GLN A 315 4.63 -16.78 -4.20
CA GLN A 315 4.80 -16.74 -2.74
C GLN A 315 3.48 -17.02 -2.02
N PHE A 316 2.37 -16.45 -2.50
CA PHE A 316 1.06 -16.69 -1.89
C PHE A 316 0.64 -18.15 -2.08
N VAL A 317 0.82 -18.72 -3.27
CA VAL A 317 0.43 -20.11 -3.55
C VAL A 317 1.29 -21.10 -2.77
N GLU A 318 2.58 -20.83 -2.60
CA GLU A 318 3.46 -21.64 -1.76
C GLU A 318 2.99 -21.66 -0.30
N GLN A 319 2.65 -20.49 0.26
CA GLN A 319 2.11 -20.38 1.62
C GLN A 319 0.72 -21.00 1.75
N LEU A 320 -0.10 -20.89 0.71
CA LEU A 320 -1.40 -21.54 0.65
C LEU A 320 -1.25 -23.07 0.67
N ALA A 321 -0.32 -23.62 -0.10
CA ALA A 321 0.00 -25.04 -0.09
C ALA A 321 0.56 -25.49 1.27
N GLN A 322 1.39 -24.66 1.92
CA GLN A 322 1.84 -24.91 3.30
C GLN A 322 0.67 -24.97 4.27
N ARG A 323 -0.30 -24.05 4.15
CA ARG A 323 -1.52 -24.06 4.95
C ARG A 323 -2.36 -25.31 4.71
N GLY A 324 -2.49 -25.74 3.45
CA GLY A 324 -3.18 -26.99 3.09
C GLY A 324 -2.57 -28.21 3.77
N ARG A 325 -1.23 -28.32 3.78
CA ARG A 325 -0.51 -29.39 4.48
C ARG A 325 -0.80 -29.39 5.99
N GLN A 326 -0.79 -28.23 6.64
CA GLN A 326 -1.12 -28.10 8.07
C GLN A 326 -2.54 -28.56 8.39
N LEU A 327 -3.52 -28.18 7.56
CA LEU A 327 -4.91 -28.61 7.76
C LEU A 327 -5.06 -30.13 7.57
N ALA A 328 -4.31 -30.74 6.65
CA ALA A 328 -4.35 -32.18 6.41
C ALA A 328 -3.71 -33.00 7.54
N THR A 329 -2.62 -32.51 8.15
CA THR A 329 -1.96 -33.21 9.26
C THR A 329 -2.65 -32.99 10.60
N GLY A 330 -3.56 -32.02 10.71
CA GLY A 330 -4.12 -31.56 11.98
C GLY A 330 -3.08 -30.90 12.88
N GLU A 331 -1.90 -30.58 12.34
CA GLU A 331 -0.82 -29.96 13.09
C GLU A 331 -1.21 -28.51 13.39
N VAL A 332 -1.53 -28.26 14.66
CA VAL A 332 -1.76 -26.91 15.16
C VAL A 332 -0.47 -26.13 14.95
N MET A 333 -0.53 -24.99 14.24
CA MET A 333 0.65 -24.15 14.04
C MET A 333 1.36 -23.98 15.39
N PRO A 334 2.68 -24.24 15.46
CA PRO A 334 3.42 -23.95 16.67
C PRO A 334 3.13 -22.49 17.01
N LYS A 335 2.57 -22.26 18.20
CA LYS A 335 2.33 -20.89 18.67
C LYS A 335 3.67 -20.18 18.54
N VAL A 336 3.72 -19.14 17.70
CA VAL A 336 4.91 -18.31 17.58
C VAL A 336 5.16 -17.80 18.97
N ASP A 337 6.23 -18.28 19.60
CA ASP A 337 6.63 -17.84 20.92
C ASP A 337 7.12 -16.41 20.77
N PRO A 338 6.36 -15.39 21.23
CA PRO A 338 6.74 -14.00 21.04
C PRO A 338 8.03 -13.66 21.79
N SER A 339 8.50 -14.51 22.71
CA SER A 339 9.78 -14.34 23.39
C SER A 339 10.99 -14.79 22.56
N ARG A 340 10.78 -15.53 21.46
CA ARG A 340 11.83 -15.91 20.49
C ARG A 340 11.87 -14.95 19.31
N GLY A 341 12.03 -13.64 19.60
CA GLY A 341 12.48 -12.69 18.58
C GLY A 341 13.83 -13.14 17.99
N PRO A 342 14.22 -12.64 16.80
CA PRO A 342 15.53 -12.94 16.23
C PRO A 342 16.58 -12.58 17.29
N ARG A 343 17.25 -13.61 17.82
CA ARG A 343 18.29 -13.42 18.82
C ARG A 343 19.40 -12.61 18.17
N ALA A 344 19.70 -11.45 18.75
CA ALA A 344 20.84 -10.61 18.37
C ALA A 344 22.22 -11.29 18.58
N GLU A 345 22.24 -12.55 19.02
CA GLU A 345 23.43 -13.35 19.36
C GLU A 345 24.41 -13.57 18.18
N ASN A 346 24.10 -13.09 16.96
CA ASN A 346 25.02 -13.15 15.81
C ASN A 346 25.57 -11.78 15.35
N CYS A 347 25.22 -10.66 15.99
CA CYS A 347 25.82 -9.35 15.66
C CYS A 347 27.15 -9.07 16.38
N ASP A 348 27.43 -9.73 17.50
CA ASP A 348 28.59 -9.37 18.35
C ASP A 348 29.95 -9.95 17.87
N LYS A 349 30.01 -10.72 16.78
CA LYS A 349 31.24 -11.45 16.41
C LYS A 349 32.20 -10.70 15.48
N ASN A 350 31.82 -9.55 14.92
CA ASN A 350 32.66 -8.82 13.96
C ASN A 350 32.97 -7.35 14.32
N CYS A 351 32.64 -6.88 15.53
CA CYS A 351 32.91 -5.50 15.95
C CYS A 351 34.15 -5.35 16.88
N ALA A 352 35.06 -6.33 16.90
CA ALA A 352 36.36 -6.14 17.55
C ALA A 352 37.26 -5.30 16.65
N VAL A 353 37.26 -3.99 16.88
CA VAL A 353 38.30 -3.07 16.41
C VAL A 353 39.49 -3.27 17.33
N ASP A 354 40.64 -3.67 16.77
CA ASP A 354 41.92 -3.66 17.46
C ASP A 354 42.32 -2.20 17.76
N ASP A 355 42.63 -1.93 19.05
CA ASP A 355 43.19 -0.66 19.55
C ASP A 355 44.63 -0.40 19.04
#